data_AF-A0A822XJL4-F1
#
_entry.id   AF-A0A822XJL4-F1
#
_cell.length_a   1.000
_cell.length_b   1.000
_cell.length_c   1.000
_cell.angle_alpha   90.00
_cell.angle_beta   90.00
_cell.angle_gamma   90.00
#
_symmetry.space_group_name_H-M   'P 1'
#
loop_
_entity.id
_entity.type
_entity.pdbx_description
1 polymer ?
#
loop_
_entity_poly.entity_id
_entity_poly.type
_entity_poly.pdbx_seq_one_letter_code
_entity_poly.pdbx_strand_id
1 'polypeptide(L)'
;MASSEASDPEQPGLSFFGKAGKSSGEIDQAREPLIGRDEYYKNYSVWAIILPFLFPALGGLLYGYDIGATSGATISLESSTLSGITWYNLSSVEIGLIVSGSLYGALIGSVLAFTVADFLGRRRELMLSALLYLVGALVTALAPDFPVMVIGRFIFGIGIGLAMHAAPMYIAETAPTQIRGRLISLKEFFIVLGMLVSAQVYTLVIF
;
A
#
# COMPACT_ATOMS: atom_id res chain seq x y z
N MET A 1 -52.78 -41.48 -70.94
CA MET A 1 -52.00 -41.59 -69.69
C MET A 1 -50.63 -41.01 -69.99
N ALA A 2 -50.30 -39.72 -69.75
CA ALA A 2 -50.83 -38.74 -68.78
C ALA A 2 -50.71 -39.23 -67.33
N SER A 3 -50.10 -38.53 -66.35
CA SER A 3 -49.45 -37.19 -66.30
C SER A 3 -48.13 -37.27 -65.49
N SER A 4 -47.38 -36.24 -65.05
CA SER A 4 -47.58 -34.77 -64.95
C SER A 4 -46.24 -34.02 -64.81
N GLU A 5 -46.25 -32.69 -64.90
CA GLU A 5 -45.19 -31.77 -64.43
C GLU A 5 -45.16 -31.64 -62.89
N ALA A 6 -44.00 -31.29 -62.30
CA ALA A 6 -43.80 -30.04 -61.53
C ALA A 6 -42.40 -29.96 -60.85
N SER A 7 -41.90 -28.74 -60.66
CA SER A 7 -40.64 -28.34 -60.02
C SER A 7 -40.80 -27.94 -58.54
N ASP A 8 -39.76 -28.13 -57.70
CA ASP A 8 -39.11 -27.09 -56.83
C ASP A 8 -38.02 -27.67 -55.88
N PRO A 9 -37.22 -26.86 -55.14
CA PRO A 9 -35.89 -27.25 -54.64
C PRO A 9 -35.69 -27.14 -53.10
N GLU A 10 -34.42 -27.09 -52.68
CA GLU A 10 -33.87 -26.60 -51.38
C GLU A 10 -33.75 -27.53 -50.14
N GLN A 11 -32.48 -27.91 -49.90
CA GLN A 11 -31.72 -27.91 -48.62
C GLN A 11 -31.97 -28.93 -47.47
N PRO A 12 -30.92 -29.31 -46.70
CA PRO A 12 -30.97 -30.37 -45.69
C PRO A 12 -31.02 -29.88 -44.23
N GLY A 13 -31.91 -30.46 -43.43
CA GLY A 13 -31.97 -30.26 -41.97
C GLY A 13 -31.61 -31.53 -41.19
N LEU A 14 -30.54 -31.46 -40.39
CA LEU A 14 -30.10 -32.58 -39.53
C LEU A 14 -31.08 -32.80 -38.36
N SER A 15 -31.58 -34.02 -38.16
CA SER A 15 -32.22 -34.44 -36.91
C SER A 15 -31.64 -35.77 -36.43
N PHE A 16 -30.74 -35.70 -35.45
CA PHE A 16 -30.18 -36.89 -34.80
C PHE A 16 -31.07 -37.33 -33.64
N PHE A 17 -31.26 -38.64 -33.49
CA PHE A 17 -32.24 -39.26 -32.61
C PHE A 17 -32.16 -38.81 -31.15
N GLY A 18 -33.30 -38.41 -30.58
CA GLY A 18 -33.49 -38.35 -29.13
C GLY A 18 -33.80 -39.73 -28.55
N LYS A 19 -33.24 -40.03 -27.37
CA LYS A 19 -33.75 -41.09 -26.50
C LYS A 19 -33.61 -40.66 -25.03
N ALA A 20 -34.71 -40.75 -24.28
CA ALA A 20 -34.79 -40.25 -22.91
C ALA A 20 -34.10 -41.16 -21.90
N GLY A 21 -33.51 -40.56 -20.86
CA GLY A 21 -32.96 -41.22 -19.69
C GLY A 21 -33.19 -40.37 -18.43
N LYS A 22 -33.77 -40.97 -17.39
CA LYS A 22 -34.16 -40.30 -16.14
C LYS A 22 -32.94 -39.79 -15.36
N SER A 23 -32.99 -38.54 -14.87
CA SER A 23 -33.03 -38.22 -13.43
C SER A 23 -33.02 -36.70 -13.23
N SER A 24 -34.21 -36.10 -13.09
CA SER A 24 -34.35 -34.72 -12.63
C SER A 24 -34.65 -34.78 -11.13
N GLY A 25 -33.72 -34.33 -10.28
CA GLY A 25 -33.92 -34.39 -8.82
C GLY A 25 -32.71 -34.22 -7.90
N GLU A 26 -31.48 -34.04 -8.38
CA GLU A 26 -30.29 -34.17 -7.51
C GLU A 26 -29.18 -33.11 -7.73
N ILE A 27 -29.53 -31.91 -8.22
CA ILE A 27 -28.57 -30.79 -8.44
C ILE A 27 -28.87 -29.50 -7.66
N ASP A 28 -29.95 -29.45 -6.86
CA ASP A 28 -30.34 -28.24 -6.09
C ASP A 28 -30.18 -28.36 -4.56
N GLN A 29 -29.72 -29.51 -4.03
CA GLN A 29 -29.78 -29.79 -2.58
C GLN A 29 -28.45 -29.64 -1.82
N ALA A 30 -27.43 -29.00 -2.41
CA ALA A 30 -26.11 -28.79 -1.79
C ALA A 30 -25.66 -27.31 -1.73
N ARG A 31 -26.61 -26.37 -1.72
CA ARG A 31 -26.38 -24.97 -1.35
C ARG A 31 -27.32 -24.54 -0.21
N GLU A 32 -27.30 -25.29 0.88
CA GLU A 32 -27.73 -24.70 2.15
C GLU A 32 -26.85 -23.48 2.44
N PRO A 33 -27.43 -22.27 2.62
CA PRO A 33 -26.67 -21.19 3.20
C PRO A 33 -26.39 -21.56 4.65
N LEU A 34 -25.12 -21.73 5.01
CA LEU A 34 -24.69 -22.02 6.38
C LEU A 34 -25.05 -20.85 7.31
N ILE A 35 -26.26 -20.91 7.84
CA ILE A 35 -26.77 -20.09 8.94
C ILE A 35 -25.82 -20.28 10.12
N GLY A 36 -25.28 -19.17 10.64
CA GLY A 36 -24.26 -19.17 11.71
C GLY A 36 -23.01 -18.34 11.41
N ARG A 37 -22.80 -17.91 10.15
CA ARG A 37 -21.71 -16.98 9.81
C ARG A 37 -21.75 -15.70 10.65
N ASP A 38 -22.92 -15.06 10.75
CA ASP A 38 -23.04 -13.74 11.40
C ASP A 38 -22.80 -13.76 12.93
N GLU A 39 -22.99 -14.89 13.61
CA GLU A 39 -22.66 -15.03 15.04
C GLU A 39 -21.17 -15.30 15.28
N TYR A 40 -20.53 -16.11 14.43
CA TYR A 40 -19.07 -16.30 14.48
C TYR A 40 -18.32 -14.97 14.20
N TYR A 41 -18.93 -14.07 13.43
CA TYR A 41 -18.40 -12.75 13.06
C TYR A 41 -18.66 -11.62 14.06
N LYS A 42 -19.20 -11.91 15.27
CA LYS A 42 -19.49 -10.87 16.28
C LYS A 42 -18.58 -10.93 17.53
N ASN A 43 -17.80 -12.00 17.68
CA ASN A 43 -17.01 -12.28 18.89
C ASN A 43 -15.48 -12.22 18.72
N TYR A 44 -14.96 -11.62 17.64
CA TYR A 44 -13.58 -11.13 17.72
C TYR A 44 -13.53 -9.92 18.64
N SER A 45 -12.73 -10.02 19.70
CA SER A 45 -12.40 -8.86 20.53
C SER A 45 -11.79 -7.78 19.64
N VAL A 46 -12.47 -6.63 19.53
CA VAL A 46 -12.02 -5.48 18.71
C VAL A 46 -10.59 -5.06 19.03
N TRP A 47 -10.15 -5.27 20.27
CA TRP A 47 -8.78 -5.09 20.74
C TRP A 47 -7.73 -5.89 19.95
N ALA A 48 -8.06 -7.13 19.54
CA ALA A 48 -7.18 -7.98 18.73
C ALA A 48 -7.00 -7.48 17.29
N ILE A 49 -7.88 -6.59 16.82
CA ILE A 49 -7.79 -5.94 15.49
C ILE A 49 -7.14 -4.55 15.63
N ILE A 50 -7.51 -3.79 16.67
CA ILE A 50 -6.98 -2.45 16.93
C ILE A 50 -5.47 -2.48 17.15
N LEU A 51 -4.95 -3.39 17.97
CA LEU A 51 -3.52 -3.47 18.28
C LEU A 51 -2.62 -3.70 17.04
N PRO A 52 -2.84 -4.73 16.19
CA PRO A 52 -2.04 -4.91 14.98
C PRO A 52 -2.31 -3.86 13.90
N PHE A 53 -3.44 -3.14 13.93
CA PHE A 53 -3.69 -2.03 13.01
C PHE A 53 -3.01 -0.72 13.45
N LEU A 54 -2.90 -0.47 14.76
CA LEU A 54 -2.37 0.77 15.32
C LEU A 54 -0.94 1.06 14.89
N PHE A 55 -0.05 0.05 14.89
CA PHE A 55 1.35 0.25 14.49
C PHE A 55 1.49 0.62 13.00
N PRO A 56 0.88 -0.10 12.02
CA PRO A 56 0.76 0.35 10.63
C PRO A 56 0.17 1.75 10.45
N ALA A 57 -0.89 2.09 11.20
CA ALA A 57 -1.56 3.40 11.09
C ALA A 57 -0.65 4.55 11.58
N LEU A 58 0.02 4.38 12.72
CA LEU A 58 1.00 5.34 13.25
C LEU A 58 2.23 5.45 12.34
N GLY A 59 2.71 4.34 11.78
CA GLY A 59 3.79 4.36 10.78
C GLY A 59 3.39 5.11 9.50
N GLY A 60 2.14 4.96 9.07
CA GLY A 60 1.56 5.76 7.99
C GLY A 60 1.52 7.25 8.32
N LEU A 61 1.03 7.62 9.50
CA LEU A 61 0.97 9.00 9.98
C LEU A 61 2.37 9.65 10.03
N LEU A 62 3.37 8.95 10.57
CA LEU A 62 4.76 9.42 10.61
C LEU A 62 5.35 9.62 9.21
N TYR A 63 5.09 8.68 8.29
CA TYR A 63 5.55 8.79 6.91
C TYR A 63 4.92 9.97 6.16
N GLY A 64 3.61 10.17 6.33
CA GLY A 64 2.91 11.34 5.79
C GLY A 64 3.46 12.66 6.34
N TYR A 65 3.79 12.69 7.64
CA TYR A 65 4.43 13.85 8.27
C TYR A 65 5.81 14.13 7.66
N ASP A 66 6.67 13.12 7.44
CA ASP A 66 7.98 13.35 6.81
C ASP A 66 7.87 13.90 5.36
N ILE A 67 6.93 13.41 4.54
CA ILE A 67 6.75 13.95 3.19
C ILE A 67 6.41 15.45 3.23
N GLY A 68 5.45 15.81 4.09
CA GLY A 68 5.09 17.21 4.30
C GLY A 68 6.26 18.04 4.86
N ALA A 69 7.00 17.47 5.81
CA ALA A 69 8.09 18.17 6.49
C ALA A 69 9.30 18.36 5.57
N THR A 70 9.57 17.39 4.70
CA THR A 70 10.59 17.49 3.65
C THR A 70 10.24 18.60 2.66
N SER A 71 8.97 18.68 2.23
CA SER A 71 8.48 19.72 1.32
C SER A 71 8.55 21.13 1.93
N GLY A 72 8.35 21.25 3.25
CA GLY A 72 8.55 22.50 3.97
C GLY A 72 10.04 22.83 4.18
N ALA A 73 10.85 21.83 4.54
CA ALA A 73 12.28 21.99 4.78
C ALA A 73 13.05 22.47 3.55
N THR A 74 12.64 22.08 2.33
CA THR A 74 13.27 22.61 1.09
C THR A 74 13.10 24.12 0.94
N ILE A 75 12.00 24.70 1.44
CA ILE A 75 11.79 26.17 1.44
C ILE A 75 12.71 26.83 2.49
N SER A 76 12.85 26.21 3.67
CA SER A 76 13.78 26.69 4.71
C SER A 76 15.25 26.62 4.27
N LEU A 77 15.62 25.62 3.46
CA LEU A 77 16.99 25.37 3.01
C LEU A 77 17.54 26.47 2.08
N GLU A 78 16.67 27.08 1.27
CA GLU A 78 17.02 28.22 0.40
C GLU A 78 17.18 29.55 1.19
N SER A 79 16.59 29.65 2.38
CA SER A 79 16.57 30.90 3.17
C SER A 79 17.67 30.94 4.24
N SER A 80 18.64 31.84 4.08
CA SER A 80 19.76 32.01 5.01
C SER A 80 19.34 32.32 6.45
N THR A 81 18.16 32.93 6.65
CA THR A 81 17.63 33.27 7.99
C THR A 81 16.94 32.08 8.68
N LEU A 82 16.43 31.11 7.91
CA LEU A 82 15.64 29.99 8.44
C LEU A 82 16.42 28.66 8.52
N SER A 83 17.48 28.52 7.73
CA SER A 83 18.15 27.25 7.51
C SER A 83 19.00 26.77 8.70
N GLY A 84 19.65 27.68 9.44
CA GLY A 84 20.44 27.37 10.65
C GLY A 84 21.73 26.56 10.43
N ILE A 85 22.03 26.18 9.19
CA ILE A 85 23.20 25.38 8.77
C ILE A 85 24.26 26.24 8.06
N THR A 86 25.48 25.72 7.96
CA THR A 86 26.62 26.38 7.29
C THR A 86 26.60 26.26 5.77
N TRP A 87 25.95 25.24 5.21
CA TRP A 87 25.82 24.97 3.76
C TRP A 87 24.49 25.48 3.18
N TYR A 88 24.08 26.69 3.59
CA TYR A 88 22.95 27.39 2.95
C TYR A 88 23.32 27.85 1.53
N ASN A 89 22.32 28.06 0.67
CA ASN A 89 22.46 28.33 -0.78
C ASN A 89 22.84 27.10 -1.63
N LEU A 90 22.04 26.03 -1.51
CA LEU A 90 22.09 24.87 -2.40
C LEU A 90 21.44 25.17 -3.77
N SER A 91 21.96 24.55 -4.82
CA SER A 91 21.33 24.52 -6.14
C SER A 91 19.99 23.79 -6.12
N SER A 92 19.06 24.17 -6.99
CA SER A 92 17.80 23.43 -7.21
C SER A 92 18.04 21.95 -7.59
N VAL A 93 19.20 21.63 -8.19
CA VAL A 93 19.61 20.24 -8.47
C VAL A 93 19.94 19.48 -7.18
N GLU A 94 20.61 20.13 -6.23
CA GLU A 94 21.00 19.55 -4.94
C GLU A 94 19.78 19.35 -4.04
N ILE A 95 18.88 20.34 -3.99
CA ILE A 95 17.57 20.21 -3.34
C ILE A 95 16.78 19.05 -3.98
N GLY A 96 16.79 18.95 -5.31
CA GLY A 96 16.21 17.82 -6.04
C GLY A 96 16.82 16.47 -5.67
N LEU A 97 18.13 16.40 -5.41
CA LEU A 97 18.82 15.18 -4.97
C LEU A 97 18.45 14.78 -3.53
N ILE A 98 18.24 15.74 -2.62
CA ILE A 98 17.75 15.46 -1.25
C ILE A 98 16.34 14.85 -1.30
N VAL A 99 15.43 15.43 -2.09
CA VAL A 99 14.05 14.94 -2.22
C VAL A 99 13.98 13.63 -2.99
N SER A 100 14.70 13.50 -4.10
CA SER A 100 14.72 12.25 -4.89
C SER A 100 15.52 11.12 -4.24
N GLY A 101 16.47 11.41 -3.35
CA GLY A 101 17.25 10.40 -2.62
C GLY A 101 16.37 9.42 -1.84
N SER A 102 15.29 9.90 -1.21
CA SER A 102 14.33 9.02 -0.53
C SER A 102 13.48 8.20 -1.50
N LEU A 103 13.16 8.73 -2.68
CA LEU A 103 12.46 8.01 -3.76
C LEU A 103 13.34 6.89 -4.35
N TYR A 104 14.63 7.13 -4.60
CA TYR A 104 15.58 6.09 -5.03
C TYR A 104 15.78 5.02 -3.94
N GLY A 105 15.88 5.42 -2.68
CA GLY A 105 15.92 4.49 -1.55
C GLY A 105 14.64 3.63 -1.49
N ALA A 106 13.46 4.26 -1.63
CA ALA A 106 12.17 3.57 -1.58
C ALA A 106 11.99 2.60 -2.76
N LEU A 107 12.42 2.95 -3.96
CA LEU A 107 12.45 2.03 -5.12
C LEU A 107 13.21 0.75 -4.78
N ILE A 108 14.42 0.88 -4.23
CA ILE A 108 15.27 -0.27 -3.87
C ILE A 108 14.67 -1.05 -2.69
N GLY A 109 14.15 -0.35 -1.67
CA GLY A 109 13.43 -0.96 -0.55
C GLY A 109 12.21 -1.77 -1.00
N SER A 110 11.42 -1.26 -1.95
CA SER A 110 10.27 -1.95 -2.53
C SER A 110 10.65 -3.20 -3.34
N VAL A 111 11.74 -3.16 -4.10
CA VAL A 111 12.25 -4.35 -4.81
C VAL A 111 12.73 -5.42 -3.82
N LEU A 112 13.44 -5.00 -2.76
CA LEU A 112 13.93 -5.91 -1.71
C LEU A 112 12.82 -6.44 -0.79
N ALA A 113 11.69 -5.74 -0.68
CA ALA A 113 10.59 -6.09 0.22
C ALA A 113 10.09 -7.53 0.01
N PHE A 114 9.96 -7.98 -1.23
CA PHE A 114 9.52 -9.35 -1.52
C PHE A 114 10.51 -10.40 -0.98
N THR A 115 11.80 -10.26 -1.27
CA THR A 115 12.83 -11.21 -0.81
C THR A 115 13.02 -11.19 0.71
N VAL A 116 12.91 -10.00 1.33
CA VAL A 116 13.03 -9.84 2.79
C VAL A 116 11.79 -10.41 3.50
N ALA A 117 10.60 -10.25 2.94
CA ALA A 117 9.36 -10.80 3.47
C ALA A 117 9.42 -12.32 3.61
N ASP A 118 9.79 -12.99 2.52
CA ASP A 118 9.83 -14.45 2.42
C ASP A 118 10.87 -15.07 3.37
N PHE A 119 11.98 -14.36 3.62
CA PHE A 119 13.08 -14.86 4.46
C PHE A 119 12.97 -14.49 5.95
N LEU A 120 12.53 -13.27 6.29
CA LEU A 120 12.46 -12.79 7.68
C LEU A 120 11.08 -12.96 8.32
N GLY A 121 10.01 -12.99 7.51
CA GLY A 121 8.62 -12.94 7.95
C GLY A 121 8.14 -11.52 8.28
N ARG A 122 6.85 -11.27 8.04
CA ARG A 122 6.24 -9.93 8.00
C ARG A 122 6.46 -9.04 9.23
N ARG A 123 6.43 -9.61 10.44
CA ARG A 123 6.64 -8.85 11.68
C ARG A 123 8.09 -8.37 11.83
N ARG A 124 9.07 -9.16 11.38
CA ARG A 124 10.50 -8.77 11.46
C ARG A 124 10.87 -7.77 10.37
N GLU A 125 10.29 -7.91 9.18
CA GLU A 125 10.36 -6.93 8.10
C GLU A 125 9.89 -5.54 8.57
N LEU A 126 8.73 -5.45 9.23
CA LEU A 126 8.24 -4.19 9.84
C LEU A 126 9.21 -3.59 10.89
N MET A 127 9.84 -4.44 11.71
CA MET A 127 10.82 -3.97 12.69
C MET A 127 12.11 -3.47 12.03
N LEU A 128 12.60 -4.18 11.01
CA LEU A 128 13.77 -3.78 10.22
C LEU A 128 13.50 -2.47 9.46
N SER A 129 12.33 -2.33 8.86
CA SER A 129 11.93 -1.12 8.14
C SER A 129 11.85 0.09 9.08
N ALA A 130 11.31 -0.09 10.29
CA ALA A 130 11.26 0.95 11.31
C ALA A 130 12.66 1.33 11.84
N LEU A 131 13.58 0.37 11.95
CA LEU A 131 14.97 0.63 12.34
C LEU A 131 15.72 1.41 11.25
N LEU A 132 15.57 1.03 9.97
CA LEU A 132 16.15 1.76 8.84
C LEU A 132 15.58 3.18 8.71
N TYR A 133 14.28 3.33 8.91
CA TYR A 133 13.61 4.63 8.98
C TYR A 133 14.20 5.49 10.11
N LEU A 134 14.33 4.96 11.32
CA LEU A 134 14.88 5.68 12.47
C LEU A 134 16.35 6.06 12.27
N VAL A 135 17.18 5.16 11.74
CA VAL A 135 18.60 5.44 11.44
C VAL A 135 18.72 6.50 10.35
N GLY A 136 17.99 6.37 9.24
CA GLY A 136 18.00 7.36 8.16
C GLY A 136 17.49 8.74 8.60
N ALA A 137 16.47 8.78 9.45
CA ALA A 137 15.97 10.02 10.05
C ALA A 137 17.01 10.66 10.97
N LEU A 138 17.68 9.87 11.83
CA LEU A 138 18.74 10.37 12.72
C LEU A 138 19.94 10.91 11.94
N VAL A 139 20.39 10.21 10.89
CA VAL A 139 21.46 10.68 10.00
C VAL A 139 21.07 11.97 9.27
N THR A 140 19.81 12.09 8.85
CA THR A 140 19.29 13.31 8.19
C THR A 140 19.20 14.48 9.18
N ALA A 141 18.77 14.23 10.42
CA ALA A 141 18.64 15.25 11.46
C ALA A 141 19.98 15.75 12.02
N LEU A 142 21.03 14.92 11.97
CA LEU A 142 22.39 15.23 12.43
C LEU A 142 23.36 15.47 11.26
N ALA A 143 22.88 15.67 10.03
CA ALA A 143 23.72 15.79 8.84
C ALA A 143 24.62 17.05 8.92
N PRO A 144 25.96 16.90 9.01
CA PRO A 144 26.87 18.05 9.04
C PRO A 144 27.03 18.70 7.67
N ASP A 145 26.86 17.91 6.59
CA ASP A 145 27.12 18.29 5.20
C ASP A 145 26.06 17.68 4.25
N PHE A 146 25.89 18.32 3.09
CA PHE A 146 24.98 17.87 2.02
C PHE A 146 25.07 16.36 1.66
N PRO A 147 26.27 15.75 1.45
CA PRO A 147 26.35 14.33 1.09
C PRO A 147 25.81 13.41 2.18
N VAL A 148 25.99 13.76 3.46
CA VAL A 148 25.47 13.00 4.60
C VAL A 148 23.94 13.08 4.64
N MET A 149 23.37 14.26 4.31
CA MET A 149 21.92 14.41 4.18
C MET A 149 21.34 13.52 3.08
N VAL A 150 21.98 13.46 1.91
CA VAL A 150 21.54 12.58 0.80
C VAL A 150 21.66 11.10 1.16
N ILE A 151 22.74 10.68 1.82
CA ILE A 151 22.90 9.29 2.33
C ILE A 151 21.82 8.96 3.38
N GLY A 152 21.56 9.88 4.31
CA GLY A 152 20.48 9.75 5.30
C GLY A 152 19.12 9.56 4.64
N ARG A 153 18.79 10.39 3.65
CA ARG A 153 17.56 10.30 2.85
C ARG A 153 17.45 9.00 2.07
N PHE A 154 18.56 8.48 1.54
CA PHE A 154 18.57 7.19 0.83
C PHE A 154 18.30 6.00 1.77
N ILE A 155 19.00 5.93 2.92
CA ILE A 155 18.77 4.89 3.94
C ILE A 155 17.33 4.94 4.47
N PHE A 156 16.85 6.15 4.76
CA PHE A 156 15.49 6.45 5.17
C PHE A 156 14.47 5.95 4.14
N GLY A 157 14.72 6.23 2.85
CA GLY A 157 13.91 5.75 1.74
C GLY A 157 13.80 4.22 1.68
N ILE A 158 14.91 3.49 1.88
CA ILE A 158 14.87 2.01 1.93
C ILE A 158 13.95 1.53 3.06
N GLY A 159 14.03 2.16 4.23
CA GLY A 159 13.13 1.90 5.35
C GLY A 159 11.65 2.13 4.98
N ILE A 160 11.33 3.22 4.30
CA ILE A 160 9.98 3.51 3.79
C ILE A 160 9.51 2.44 2.80
N GLY A 161 10.31 2.11 1.79
CA GLY A 161 9.94 1.17 0.74
C GLY A 161 9.53 -0.18 1.32
N LEU A 162 10.36 -0.70 2.24
CA LEU A 162 10.03 -1.88 3.03
C LEU A 162 8.73 -1.69 3.83
N ALA A 163 8.62 -0.63 4.65
CA ALA A 163 7.45 -0.38 5.51
C ALA A 163 6.13 -0.26 4.73
N MET A 164 6.15 0.38 3.55
CA MET A 164 4.97 0.66 2.74
C MET A 164 4.36 -0.60 2.14
N HIS A 165 5.17 -1.61 1.80
CA HIS A 165 4.67 -2.93 1.42
C HIS A 165 4.39 -3.80 2.65
N ALA A 166 5.27 -3.77 3.66
CA ALA A 166 5.18 -4.58 4.88
C ALA A 166 3.82 -4.41 5.58
N ALA A 167 3.42 -3.14 5.82
CA ALA A 167 2.22 -2.76 6.54
C ALA A 167 0.89 -3.29 5.95
N PRO A 168 0.52 -3.03 4.68
CA PRO A 168 -0.76 -3.48 4.13
C PRO A 168 -0.88 -5.01 4.03
N MET A 169 0.22 -5.73 3.80
CA MET A 169 0.20 -7.20 3.82
C MET A 169 0.14 -7.77 5.24
N TYR A 170 0.81 -7.15 6.22
CA TYR A 170 0.63 -7.51 7.64
C TYR A 170 -0.84 -7.33 8.09
N ILE A 171 -1.49 -6.25 7.64
CA ILE A 171 -2.93 -6.05 7.80
C ILE A 171 -3.72 -7.16 7.07
N ALA A 172 -3.36 -7.50 5.84
CA ALA A 172 -4.07 -8.53 5.05
C ALA A 172 -3.94 -9.96 5.63
N GLU A 173 -2.83 -10.27 6.30
CA GLU A 173 -2.59 -11.54 7.01
C GLU A 173 -3.29 -11.61 8.37
N THR A 174 -3.37 -10.48 9.08
CA THR A 174 -3.87 -10.43 10.47
C THR A 174 -5.36 -10.09 10.56
N ALA A 175 -5.93 -9.40 9.58
CA ALA A 175 -7.30 -8.88 9.64
C ALA A 175 -8.36 -9.84 9.01
N PRO A 176 -9.60 -9.82 9.51
CA PRO A 176 -10.73 -10.52 8.87
C PRO A 176 -10.93 -10.08 7.42
N THR A 177 -11.29 -11.03 6.55
CA THR A 177 -11.40 -10.84 5.09
C THR A 177 -12.39 -9.75 4.68
N GLN A 178 -13.41 -9.49 5.50
CA GLN A 178 -14.43 -8.47 5.28
C GLN A 178 -13.95 -7.04 5.57
N ILE A 179 -13.01 -6.86 6.50
CA ILE A 179 -12.55 -5.52 6.93
C ILE A 179 -11.13 -5.17 6.50
N ARG A 180 -10.33 -6.14 6.04
CA ARG A 180 -8.93 -5.91 5.59
C ARG A 180 -8.78 -4.72 4.64
N GLY A 181 -9.69 -4.57 3.67
CA GLY A 181 -9.67 -3.45 2.72
C GLY A 181 -9.91 -2.11 3.40
N ARG A 182 -10.86 -2.04 4.33
CA ARG A 182 -11.16 -0.83 5.11
C ARG A 182 -9.97 -0.41 5.98
N LEU A 183 -9.26 -1.37 6.58
CA LEU A 183 -8.06 -1.10 7.37
C LEU A 183 -6.91 -0.60 6.49
N ILE A 184 -6.67 -1.21 5.32
CA ILE A 184 -5.66 -0.72 4.36
C ILE A 184 -5.99 0.72 3.91
N SER A 185 -7.23 1.01 3.51
CA SER A 185 -7.65 2.37 3.17
C SER A 185 -7.52 3.35 4.34
N LEU A 186 -7.77 2.90 5.58
CA LEU A 186 -7.61 3.73 6.77
C LEU A 186 -6.13 4.04 7.05
N LYS A 187 -5.19 3.11 6.81
CA LYS A 187 -3.74 3.37 6.87
C LYS A 187 -3.34 4.48 5.88
N GLU A 188 -3.84 4.43 4.64
CA GLU A 188 -3.58 5.47 3.63
C GLU A 188 -4.20 6.83 4.03
N PHE A 189 -5.39 6.82 4.66
CA PHE A 189 -5.97 8.03 5.24
C PHE A 189 -5.09 8.63 6.35
N PHE A 190 -4.46 7.83 7.21
CA PHE A 190 -3.49 8.32 8.19
C PHE A 190 -2.25 8.95 7.54
N ILE A 191 -1.77 8.44 6.39
CA ILE A 191 -0.69 9.07 5.62
C ILE A 191 -1.11 10.47 5.15
N VAL A 192 -2.30 10.61 4.57
CA VAL A 192 -2.81 11.92 4.12
C VAL A 192 -3.00 12.89 5.30
N LEU A 193 -3.50 12.42 6.45
CA LEU A 193 -3.56 13.23 7.67
C LEU A 193 -2.18 13.71 8.12
N GLY A 194 -1.15 12.88 8.03
CA GLY A 194 0.23 13.26 8.38
C GLY A 194 0.75 14.43 7.51
N MET A 195 0.49 14.38 6.21
CA MET A 195 0.83 15.47 5.28
C MET A 195 0.10 16.77 5.64
N LEU A 196 -1.20 16.69 5.95
CA LEU A 196 -2.00 17.87 6.35
C LEU A 196 -1.51 18.49 7.65
N VAL A 197 -1.21 17.67 8.66
CA VAL A 197 -0.65 18.14 9.94
C VAL A 197 0.68 18.85 9.70
N SER A 198 1.58 18.24 8.90
CA SER A 198 2.86 18.88 8.59
C SER A 198 2.68 20.21 7.84
N ALA A 199 1.80 20.27 6.84
CA ALA A 199 1.54 21.51 6.11
C ALA A 199 1.08 22.63 7.06
N GLN A 200 0.18 22.32 8.00
CA GLN A 200 -0.31 23.28 8.98
C GLN A 200 0.78 23.74 9.97
N VAL A 201 1.67 22.84 10.40
CA VAL A 201 2.82 23.19 11.26
C VAL A 201 3.79 24.11 10.50
N TYR A 202 4.12 23.81 9.25
CA TYR A 202 5.00 24.67 8.45
C TYR A 202 4.39 26.04 8.14
N THR A 203 3.08 26.13 7.90
CA THR A 203 2.39 27.42 7.80
C THR A 203 2.53 28.22 9.10
N LEU A 204 2.42 27.59 10.27
CA LEU A 204 2.58 28.27 11.57
C LEU A 204 4.04 28.71 11.82
N VAL A 205 5.03 27.93 11.37
CA VAL A 205 6.46 28.28 11.56
C VAL A 205 6.92 29.45 10.66
N ILE A 206 6.25 29.70 9.54
CA ILE A 206 6.63 30.73 8.55
C ILE A 206 5.95 32.09 8.79
N PHE A 207 4.82 32.13 9.52
CA PHE A 207 4.00 33.33 9.76
C PHE A 207 3.96 33.76 11.23
#